data_AF-A0A2A6NQQ7-F1
#
_entry.id   AF-A0A2A6NQQ7-F1
#
_cell.length_a   1.000
_cell.length_b   1.000
_cell.length_c   1.000
_cell.angle_alpha   90.00
_cell.angle_beta   90.00
_cell.angle_gamma   90.00
#
_symmetry.space_group_name_H-M   'P 1'
#
loop_
_entity.id
_entity.type
_entity.pdbx_description
1 polymer ?
#
loop_
_entity_poly.entity_id
_entity_poly.type
_entity_poly.pdbx_seq_one_letter_code
_entity_poly.pdbx_strand_id
1 'polypeptide(L)'
;MSKKPRPICPICGERSKRTMTQYGRRHDCCGLWSWGNKPLADAETHEARKEAHRVFDQLWQAGYLARGEAYRALSWATGWPESDCHMMHMPKERARLVPAAVRKIWAVIDGRHQDTTA
;
A
#
# COMPACT_ATOMS: atom_id res chain seq x y z
N MET A 1 13.98 -22.27 -4.11
CA MET A 1 14.26 -20.81 -4.12
C MET A 1 13.49 -20.16 -5.28
N SER A 2 12.77 -19.06 -5.05
CA SER A 2 12.06 -18.35 -6.14
C SER A 2 13.04 -17.94 -7.23
N LYS A 3 12.83 -18.44 -8.47
CA LYS A 3 13.66 -18.18 -9.66
C LYS A 3 13.49 -16.77 -10.22
N LYS A 4 12.60 -15.96 -9.64
CA LYS A 4 12.31 -14.61 -10.12
C LYS A 4 13.56 -13.73 -9.98
N PRO A 5 13.92 -12.97 -11.04
CA PRO A 5 15.13 -12.16 -11.04
C PRO A 5 15.09 -11.07 -9.98
N ARG A 6 16.28 -10.59 -9.59
CA ARG A 6 16.43 -9.39 -8.75
C ARG A 6 15.80 -8.19 -9.47
N PRO A 7 15.11 -7.28 -8.75
CA PRO A 7 14.54 -6.09 -9.35
C PRO A 7 15.64 -5.21 -9.97
N ILE A 8 15.29 -4.56 -11.08
CA ILE A 8 16.14 -3.57 -11.74
C ILE A 8 15.95 -2.23 -11.02
N CYS A 9 17.04 -1.53 -10.75
CA CYS A 9 17.00 -0.20 -10.16
C CYS A 9 16.47 0.80 -11.18
N PRO A 10 15.41 1.57 -10.86
CA PRO A 10 14.89 2.60 -11.76
C PRO A 10 15.82 3.82 -11.89
N ILE A 11 16.84 3.95 -11.03
CA ILE A 11 17.78 5.08 -11.06
C ILE A 11 18.98 4.77 -11.96
N CYS A 12 19.64 3.62 -11.77
CA CYS A 12 20.88 3.30 -12.48
C CYS A 12 20.74 2.18 -13.54
N GLY A 13 19.58 1.53 -13.65
CA GLY A 13 19.37 0.43 -14.60
C GLY A 13 20.00 -0.91 -14.20
N GLU A 14 20.80 -0.95 -13.14
CA GLU A 14 21.47 -2.16 -12.67
C GLU A 14 20.56 -3.06 -11.81
N ARG A 15 20.92 -4.35 -11.73
CA ARG A 15 20.23 -5.28 -10.83
C ARG A 15 20.57 -4.97 -9.36
N SER A 16 19.54 -4.79 -8.54
CA SER A 16 19.67 -4.50 -7.10
C SER A 16 20.57 -5.49 -6.35
N LYS A 17 21.40 -5.04 -5.41
CA LYS A 17 22.18 -5.92 -4.55
C LYS A 17 21.24 -6.73 -3.65
N ARG A 18 21.45 -8.04 -3.56
CA ARG A 18 20.70 -8.93 -2.65
C ARG A 18 21.46 -9.07 -1.34
N THR A 19 20.79 -8.79 -0.24
CA THR A 19 21.34 -8.92 1.12
C THR A 19 20.41 -9.79 1.95
N MET A 20 20.95 -10.78 2.64
CA MET A 20 20.19 -11.54 3.63
C MET A 20 20.30 -10.82 4.98
N THR A 21 19.16 -10.51 5.58
CA THR A 21 19.04 -9.89 6.90
C THR A 21 18.34 -10.86 7.85
N GLN A 22 18.31 -10.55 9.14
CA GLN A 22 17.50 -11.30 10.12
C GLN A 22 16.00 -11.32 9.79
N TYR A 23 15.48 -10.28 9.10
CA TYR A 23 14.09 -10.18 8.66
C TYR A 23 13.83 -10.84 7.30
N GLY A 24 14.85 -11.48 6.74
CA GLY A 24 14.80 -12.16 5.45
C GLY A 24 15.50 -11.39 4.34
N ARG A 25 15.09 -11.70 3.10
CA ARG A 25 15.77 -11.23 1.88
C ARG A 25 15.40 -9.80 1.56
N ARG A 26 16.41 -8.94 1.53
CA ARG A 26 16.34 -7.54 1.12
C ARG A 26 17.06 -7.32 -0.21
N HIS A 27 16.54 -6.40 -1.00
CA HIS A 27 17.20 -5.87 -2.19
C HIS A 27 17.41 -4.37 -2.04
N ASP A 28 18.58 -3.88 -2.43
CA ASP A 28 18.98 -2.49 -2.24
C ASP A 28 19.73 -1.95 -3.47
N CYS A 29 19.48 -0.69 -3.86
CA CYS A 29 20.24 0.02 -4.88
C CYS A 29 19.92 1.52 -4.87
N CYS A 30 20.92 2.40 -4.99
CA CYS A 30 20.74 3.86 -5.14
C CYS A 30 19.80 4.49 -4.10
N GLY A 31 19.89 4.07 -2.83
CA GLY A 31 19.02 4.57 -1.75
C GLY A 31 17.60 3.97 -1.73
N LEU A 32 17.28 3.10 -2.69
CA LEU A 32 16.02 2.38 -2.77
C LEU A 32 16.17 0.97 -2.21
N TRP A 33 15.10 0.43 -1.62
CA TRP A 33 15.07 -0.96 -1.17
C TRP A 33 13.71 -1.62 -1.30
N SER A 34 13.71 -2.95 -1.23
CA SER A 34 12.48 -3.75 -1.14
C SER A 34 12.72 -5.09 -0.45
N TRP A 35 11.65 -5.63 0.13
CA TRP A 35 11.62 -6.99 0.68
C TRP A 35 11.16 -7.98 -0.38
N GLY A 36 11.76 -9.18 -0.40
CA GLY A 36 11.41 -10.19 -1.39
C GLY A 36 11.75 -9.72 -2.81
N ASN A 37 10.84 -9.87 -3.78
CA ASN A 37 11.06 -9.41 -5.17
C ASN A 37 10.11 -8.26 -5.55
N LYS A 38 9.75 -7.42 -4.58
CA LYS A 38 8.89 -6.25 -4.79
C LYS A 38 9.68 -5.13 -5.48
N PRO A 39 9.02 -4.15 -6.12
CA PRO A 39 9.68 -2.96 -6.66
C PRO A 39 10.49 -2.23 -5.59
N LEU A 40 11.66 -1.73 -5.98
CA LEU A 40 12.48 -0.86 -5.14
C LEU A 40 11.77 0.47 -4.89
N ALA A 41 11.85 0.97 -3.66
CA ALA A 41 11.28 2.26 -3.28
C ALA A 41 12.18 2.97 -2.26
N ASP A 42 12.10 4.30 -2.22
CA ASP A 42 12.83 5.13 -1.26
C ASP A 42 12.16 5.14 0.12
N ALA A 43 12.83 5.75 1.10
CA ALA A 43 12.35 5.86 2.47
C ALA A 43 11.00 6.55 2.58
N GLU A 44 10.81 7.66 1.88
CA GLU A 44 9.57 8.43 1.96
C GLU A 44 8.38 7.65 1.40
N THR A 45 8.60 6.88 0.33
CA THR A 45 7.59 6.01 -0.26
C THR A 45 7.24 4.87 0.70
N HIS A 46 8.23 4.26 1.38
CA HIS A 46 7.95 3.23 2.38
C HIS A 46 7.15 3.78 3.56
N GLU A 47 7.50 4.94 4.11
CA GLU A 47 6.75 5.56 5.21
C GLU A 47 5.34 5.97 4.78
N ALA A 48 5.17 6.55 3.58
CA ALA A 48 3.85 6.89 3.06
C ALA A 48 2.96 5.66 2.89
N ARG A 49 3.51 4.55 2.36
CA ARG A 49 2.77 3.28 2.22
C ARG A 49 2.46 2.64 3.56
N LYS A 50 3.38 2.72 4.52
CA LYS A 50 3.17 2.22 5.89
C LYS A 50 2.00 2.93 6.56
N GLU A 51 1.94 4.26 6.47
CA GLU A 51 0.83 5.03 7.00
C GLU A 51 -0.48 4.72 6.28
N ALA A 52 -0.45 4.64 4.94
CA ALA A 52 -1.60 4.24 4.13
C ALA A 52 -2.17 2.89 4.58
N HIS A 53 -1.30 1.88 4.76
CA HIS A 53 -1.69 0.56 5.28
C HIS A 53 -2.26 0.64 6.69
N ARG A 54 -1.60 1.38 7.60
CA ARG A 54 -2.00 1.48 9.00
C ARG A 54 -3.48 1.88 9.15
N VAL A 55 -3.94 2.85 8.36
CA VAL A 55 -5.32 3.35 8.42
C VAL A 55 -6.29 2.56 7.54
N PHE A 56 -5.86 2.14 6.35
CA PHE A 56 -6.72 1.43 5.40
C PHE A 56 -7.03 0.01 5.85
N ASP A 57 -6.04 -0.69 6.41
CA ASP A 57 -6.24 -2.09 6.78
C ASP A 57 -7.27 -2.26 7.91
N GLN A 58 -7.50 -1.22 8.72
CA GLN A 58 -8.56 -1.20 9.74
C GLN A 58 -9.96 -1.42 9.15
N LEU A 59 -10.21 -0.95 7.91
CA LEU A 59 -11.51 -1.12 7.25
C LEU A 59 -11.91 -2.59 7.16
N TRP A 60 -10.94 -3.48 6.94
CA TRP A 60 -11.21 -4.92 6.77
C TRP A 60 -10.73 -5.78 7.94
N GLN A 61 -9.70 -5.37 8.68
CA GLN A 61 -9.23 -6.10 9.86
C GLN A 61 -10.22 -6.04 11.01
N ALA A 62 -10.96 -4.93 11.15
CA ALA A 62 -12.01 -4.79 12.17
C ALA A 62 -13.38 -5.33 11.70
N GLY A 63 -13.47 -5.87 10.48
CA GLY A 63 -14.68 -6.54 9.97
C GLY A 63 -15.77 -5.63 9.39
N TYR A 64 -15.52 -4.32 9.23
CA TYR A 64 -16.50 -3.39 8.65
C TYR A 64 -16.72 -3.60 7.16
N LEU A 65 -15.68 -4.04 6.44
CA LEU A 65 -15.71 -4.37 5.02
C LEU A 65 -14.94 -5.67 4.77
N ALA A 66 -15.34 -6.46 3.77
CA ALA A 66 -14.44 -7.45 3.21
C ALA A 66 -13.21 -6.76 2.59
N ARG A 67 -12.06 -7.44 2.53
CA ARG A 67 -10.83 -6.83 1.98
C ARG A 67 -10.99 -6.29 0.55
N GLY A 68 -11.71 -7.01 -0.32
CA GLY A 68 -12.02 -6.54 -1.67
C GLY A 68 -12.95 -5.33 -1.68
N GLU A 69 -13.89 -5.24 -0.73
CA GLU A 69 -14.77 -4.09 -0.56
C GLU A 69 -13.99 -2.85 -0.11
N ALA A 70 -12.99 -3.01 0.77
CA ALA A 70 -12.12 -1.92 1.16
C ALA A 70 -11.42 -1.30 -0.06
N TYR A 71 -10.90 -2.11 -0.99
CA TYR A 71 -10.27 -1.58 -2.22
C TYR A 71 -11.28 -0.88 -3.14
N ARG A 72 -12.49 -1.41 -3.28
CA ARG A 72 -13.58 -0.71 -4.01
C ARG A 72 -13.95 0.62 -3.36
N ALA A 73 -14.04 0.67 -2.03
CA ALA A 73 -14.33 1.89 -1.29
C ALA A 73 -13.21 2.93 -1.45
N LEU A 74 -11.94 2.50 -1.48
CA LEU A 74 -10.81 3.39 -1.76
C LEU A 74 -10.84 3.93 -3.19
N SER A 75 -11.17 3.08 -4.17
CA SER A 75 -11.39 3.49 -5.55
C SER A 75 -12.48 4.57 -5.64
N TRP A 76 -13.65 4.35 -5.01
CA TRP A 76 -14.70 5.37 -4.93
C TRP A 76 -14.24 6.68 -4.26
N ALA A 77 -13.58 6.61 -3.10
CA ALA A 77 -13.19 7.79 -2.32
C ALA A 77 -12.11 8.66 -2.97
N THR A 78 -11.32 8.06 -3.87
CA THR A 78 -10.21 8.70 -4.58
C THR A 78 -10.51 9.01 -6.05
N GLY A 79 -11.50 8.31 -6.63
CA GLY A 79 -11.77 8.30 -8.07
C GLY A 79 -10.76 7.48 -8.89
N TRP A 80 -9.86 6.72 -8.26
CA TRP A 80 -8.87 5.92 -8.98
C TRP A 80 -9.42 4.57 -9.42
N PRO A 81 -8.89 3.98 -10.51
CA PRO A 81 -9.12 2.57 -10.80
C PRO A 81 -8.74 1.68 -9.61
N GLU A 82 -9.49 0.59 -9.38
CA GLU A 82 -9.19 -0.34 -8.28
C GLU A 82 -7.78 -0.96 -8.41
N SER A 83 -7.32 -1.21 -9.65
CA SER A 83 -5.96 -1.67 -9.95
C SER A 83 -4.87 -0.75 -9.40
N ASP A 84 -5.16 0.55 -9.29
CA ASP A 84 -4.24 1.58 -8.83
C ASP A 84 -4.28 1.77 -7.31
N CYS A 85 -5.26 1.16 -6.64
CA CYS A 85 -5.44 1.23 -5.18
C CYS A 85 -4.50 0.27 -4.42
N HIS A 86 -3.79 -0.62 -5.12
CA HIS A 86 -2.90 -1.58 -4.48
C HIS A 86 -1.61 -0.91 -3.95
N MET A 87 -1.57 -0.62 -2.65
CA MET A 87 -0.54 0.19 -1.99
C MET A 87 0.91 -0.29 -2.19
N MET A 88 1.14 -1.60 -2.39
CA MET A 88 2.48 -2.12 -2.71
C MET A 88 3.11 -1.47 -3.96
N HIS A 89 2.28 -1.04 -4.91
CA HIS A 89 2.71 -0.42 -6.16
C HIS A 89 2.44 1.09 -6.20
N MET A 90 1.81 1.63 -5.17
CA MET A 90 1.34 3.01 -5.15
C MET A 90 2.51 3.99 -5.03
N PRO A 91 2.61 5.03 -5.88
CA PRO A 91 3.61 6.06 -5.72
C PRO A 91 3.35 6.87 -4.43
N LYS A 92 4.40 7.51 -3.92
CA LYS A 92 4.39 8.26 -2.65
C LYS A 92 3.25 9.27 -2.58
N GLU A 93 3.04 10.02 -3.65
CA GLU A 93 2.05 11.10 -3.76
C GLU A 93 0.63 10.56 -3.56
N ARG A 94 0.33 9.40 -4.17
CA ARG A 94 -0.97 8.73 -3.97
C ARG A 94 -1.09 8.11 -2.59
N ALA A 95 -0.03 7.47 -2.08
CA ALA A 95 -0.05 6.87 -0.74
C ALA A 95 -0.34 7.91 0.36
N ARG A 96 0.18 9.14 0.21
CA ARG A 96 -0.11 10.27 1.12
C ARG A 96 -1.59 10.68 1.15
N LEU A 97 -2.37 10.40 0.10
CA LEU A 97 -3.79 10.77 0.02
C LEU A 97 -4.71 9.71 0.64
N VAL A 98 -4.22 8.49 0.87
CA VAL A 98 -5.02 7.38 1.40
C VAL A 98 -5.67 7.71 2.76
N PRO A 99 -4.98 8.28 3.76
CA PRO A 99 -5.63 8.59 5.03
C PRO A 99 -6.83 9.54 4.91
N ALA A 100 -6.76 10.50 3.98
CA ALA A 100 -7.89 11.40 3.71
C ALA A 100 -9.05 10.66 3.04
N ALA A 101 -8.77 9.76 2.09
CA ALA A 101 -9.78 8.91 1.47
C ALA A 101 -10.44 7.98 2.50
N VAL A 102 -9.66 7.35 3.39
CA VAL A 102 -10.17 6.49 4.45
C VAL A 102 -11.12 7.23 5.40
N ARG A 103 -10.84 8.51 5.74
CA ARG A 103 -11.78 9.33 6.51
C ARG A 103 -13.13 9.52 5.80
N LYS A 104 -13.14 9.68 4.48
CA LYS A 104 -14.40 9.75 3.70
C LYS A 104 -15.18 8.43 3.75
N ILE A 105 -14.46 7.30 3.71
CA ILE A 105 -15.08 5.97 3.79
C ILE A 105 -15.73 5.78 5.16
N TRP A 106 -15.01 6.10 6.25
CA TRP A 106 -15.57 6.01 7.60
C TRP A 106 -16.81 6.88 7.79
N ALA A 107 -16.80 8.11 7.29
CA ALA A 107 -17.99 8.97 7.36
C ALA A 107 -19.24 8.33 6.72
N VAL A 108 -19.08 7.52 5.68
CA VAL A 108 -20.17 6.77 5.05
C VAL A 108 -20.55 5.54 5.86
N ILE A 109 -19.58 4.79 6.39
CA ILE A 109 -19.83 3.60 7.22
C ILE A 109 -20.57 3.99 8.51
N ASP A 110 -20.09 5.02 9.20
CA ASP A 110 -20.67 5.49 10.47
C ASP A 110 -22.07 6.06 10.26
N GLY A 111 -22.29 6.80 9.16
CA GLY A 111 -23.62 7.29 8.79
C GLY A 111 -24.63 6.17 8.55
N ARG A 112 -24.23 5.08 7.88
CA ARG A 112 -25.09 3.90 7.67
C ARG A 112 -25.45 3.19 8.97
N HIS A 113 -24.56 3.22 9.97
CA HIS A 113 -24.83 2.59 11.25
C HIS A 113 -25.90 3.34 12.06
N GLN A 114 -25.94 4.67 11.94
CA GLN A 114 -26.92 5.51 12.64
C GLN A 114 -28.34 5.34 12.08
N ASP A 115 -28.49 5.12 10.76
CA ASP A 115 -29.79 4.96 10.11
C ASP A 115 -30.46 3.60 10.39
N THR A 116 -29.72 2.59 10.85
CA THR A 116 -30.25 1.22 11.08
C THR A 116 -30.74 1.01 12.52
N THR A 117 -30.51 1.97 13.41
CA THR A 117 -30.85 1.89 14.85
C THR A 117 -32.13 2.66 15.23
N ALA A 118 -32.94 3.07 14.26
CA ALA A 118 -34.25 3.69 14.46
C ALA A 118 -35.38 2.70 14.15
#